data_AF-A0A381WZZ4-F1
#
_entry.id   AF-A0A381WZZ4-F1
#
_cell.length_a   1.000
_cell.length_b   1.000
_cell.length_c   1.000
_cell.angle_alpha   90.00
_cell.angle_beta   90.00
_cell.angle_gamma   90.00
#
_symmetry.space_group_name_H-M   'P 1'
#
loop_
_entity.id
_entity.type
_entity.pdbx_description
1 polymer ?
#
loop_
_entity_poly.entity_id
_entity_poly.type
_entity_poly.pdbx_seq_one_letter_code
_entity_poly.pdbx_strand_id
1 'polypeptide(L)' 'MHQEFGGILRGLIKRYELPNLHGLNFVMDQALEGGVNESLNLDGHGKSWSTMILALTIKLP' A
#
# COMPACT_ATOMS: atom_id res chain seq x y z
N MET A 1 -10.98 0.24 3.50
CA MET A 1 -9.73 -0.09 2.78
C MET A 1 -10.00 -0.77 1.45
N HIS A 2 -10.55 -1.99 1.40
CA HIS A 2 -10.69 -2.73 0.14
C HIS A 2 -11.47 -2.00 -0.98
N GLN A 3 -12.49 -1.20 -0.65
CA GLN A 3 -13.26 -0.39 -1.62
C GLN A 3 -12.42 0.72 -2.31
N GLU A 4 -11.39 1.23 -1.65
CA GLU A 4 -10.56 2.34 -2.16
C GLU A 4 -9.54 1.87 -3.21
N PHE A 5 -9.32 0.56 -3.34
CA PHE A 5 -8.32 -0.02 -4.23
C PHE A 5 -8.89 -0.63 -5.53
N GLY A 6 -10.14 -0.31 -5.88
CA GLY A 6 -10.65 -0.46 -7.26
C GLY A 6 -10.55 -1.85 -7.90
N GLY A 7 -10.61 -2.95 -7.13
CA GLY A 7 -10.51 -4.32 -7.65
C GLY A 7 -9.10 -4.76 -8.07
N ILE A 8 -8.11 -3.91 -7.86
CA ILE A 8 -6.69 -4.15 -8.14
C ILE A 8 -6.07 -5.04 -7.04
N LEU A 9 -6.51 -4.85 -5.80
CA LEU A 9 -6.18 -5.75 -4.69
C LEU A 9 -7.24 -6.83 -4.56
N ARG A 10 -6.84 -8.10 -4.71
CA ARG A 10 -7.76 -9.25 -4.59
C ARG A 10 -7.52 -10.12 -3.36
N GLY A 11 -6.39 -9.94 -2.69
CA GLY A 11 -6.03 -10.67 -1.48
C GLY A 11 -6.17 -9.83 -0.21
N LEU A 12 -5.74 -10.42 0.91
CA LEU A 12 -5.80 -9.77 2.22
C LEU A 12 -4.81 -8.62 2.30
N ILE A 13 -5.20 -7.57 3.03
CA ILE A 13 -4.32 -6.47 3.41
C ILE A 13 -4.02 -6.63 4.90
N LYS A 14 -2.73 -6.79 5.23
CA LYS A 14 -2.25 -6.91 6.61
C LYS A 14 -1.53 -5.63 7.00
N ARG A 15 -1.92 -5.05 8.14
CA ARG A 15 -1.28 -3.87 8.72
C ARG A 15 -0.38 -4.30 9.87
N TYR A 16 0.87 -3.84 9.83
CA TYR A 16 1.83 -4.01 10.90
C TYR A 16 2.24 -2.64 11.41
N GLU A 17 2.27 -2.49 12.73
CA GLU A 17 2.83 -1.30 13.36
C GLU A 17 4.35 -1.44 13.39
N LEU A 18 5.05 -0.34 13.15
CA LEU A 18 6.51 -0.24 13.24
C LEU A 18 6.85 0.53 14.52
N PRO A 19 7.08 -0.17 15.65
CA PRO A 19 7.08 0.46 16.98
C PRO A 19 8.15 1.54 17.14
N ASN A 20 9.27 1.40 16.43
CA ASN A 20 10.43 2.29 16.54
C ASN A 20 10.47 3.37 15.45
N LEU A 21 9.48 3.40 14.54
CA LEU A 21 9.47 4.32 13.39
C LEU A 21 8.22 5.20 13.34
N HIS A 22 7.32 5.09 14.33
CA HIS A 22 5.99 5.73 14.30
C HIS A 22 5.29 5.54 12.95
N GLY A 23 5.46 4.34 12.37
CA GLY A 23 5.06 4.02 11.00
C GLY A 23 4.16 2.80 10.94
N LEU A 24 3.53 2.63 9.78
CA LEU A 24 2.70 1.48 9.47
C LEU A 24 3.23 0.81 8.20
N ASN A 25 3.38 -0.51 8.24
CA ASN A 25 3.67 -1.31 7.06
C ASN A 25 2.41 -2.05 6.62
N PHE A 26 2.04 -1.90 5.35
CA PHE A 26 0.88 -2.56 4.75
C PHE A 26 1.35 -3.61 3.75
N VAL A 27 1.08 -4.87 4.05
CA VAL A 27 1.35 -5.99 3.16
C VAL A 27 0.05 -6.35 2.43
N MET A 28 0.08 -6.34 1.10
CA MET A 28 -1.09 -6.55 0.26
C MET A 28 -0.89 -7.83 -0.57
N ASP A 29 -1.66 -8.87 -0.27
CA ASP A 29 -1.62 -10.14 -0.98
C ASP A 29 -2.39 -10.04 -2.31
N GLN A 30 -1.93 -10.74 -3.36
CA GLN A 30 -2.56 -10.78 -4.68
C GLN A 30 -2.91 -9.39 -5.25
N ALA A 31 -1.98 -8.44 -5.09
CA ALA A 31 -2.05 -7.14 -5.75
C ALA A 31 -1.75 -7.32 -7.25
N LEU A 32 -2.68 -6.94 -8.11
CA LEU A 32 -2.50 -6.95 -9.56
C LEU A 32 -1.80 -5.65 -9.99
N GLU A 33 -0.91 -5.73 -10.99
CA GLU A 33 -0.28 -4.58 -11.66
C GLU A 33 0.46 -3.54 -10.78
N GLY A 34 1.35 -3.99 -9.88
CA GLY A 34 2.18 -3.10 -9.05
C GLY A 34 3.69 -3.38 -9.05
N GLY A 35 4.14 -4.31 -9.88
CA GLY A 35 5.52 -4.79 -9.86
C GLY A 35 6.25 -4.46 -11.16
N VAL A 36 7.25 -3.58 -11.08
CA VAL A 36 8.49 -3.82 -11.84
C VAL A 36 9.35 -4.62 -10.86
N ASN A 37 9.45 -5.92 -11.09
CA ASN A 37 9.77 -6.94 -10.10
C ASN A 37 11.18 -6.91 -9.47
N GLU A 38 11.95 -5.84 -9.62
CA GLU A 38 13.27 -5.71 -8.98
C GLU A 38 13.57 -4.23 -8.77
N SER A 39 13.44 -3.71 -7.55
CA SER A 39 14.36 -2.71 -6.95
C SER A 39 13.83 -2.12 -5.66
N LEU A 40 14.73 -2.04 -4.67
CA LEU A 40 14.60 -1.33 -3.39
C LEU A 40 14.54 0.22 -3.55
N ASN A 41 14.38 0.72 -4.77
CA ASN A 41 14.41 2.13 -5.09
C ASN A 41 13.18 2.46 -5.93
N LEU A 42 12.57 3.63 -5.68
CA LEU A 42 11.37 4.15 -6.35
C LEU A 42 11.23 3.61 -7.78
N ASP A 43 10.07 3.01 -8.09
CA ASP A 43 9.64 2.84 -9.48
C ASP A 43 9.89 4.16 -10.22
N GLY A 44 10.73 4.12 -11.26
CA GLY A 44 11.07 5.29 -12.07
C GLY A 44 9.86 5.94 -12.73
N HIS A 45 8.71 5.24 -12.75
CA HIS A 45 7.43 5.76 -13.21
C HIS A 45 6.49 6.24 -12.07
N GLY A 46 6.94 6.21 -10.81
CA GLY A 46 6.23 6.76 -9.66
C GLY A 46 4.96 6.02 -9.26
N LYS A 47 4.68 4.83 -9.82
CA LYS A 47 3.48 4.04 -9.51
C LYS A 47 3.72 3.19 -8.26
N SER A 48 3.91 3.86 -7.13
CA SER A 48 3.89 3.21 -5.83
C SER A 48 2.49 3.24 -5.23
N TRP A 49 1.96 2.08 -4.83
CA TRP A 49 0.68 1.97 -4.10
C TRP A 49 0.64 2.77 -2.79
N SER A 50 1.80 3.16 -2.27
CA SER A 50 1.91 4.02 -1.10
C SER A 50 1.14 5.34 -1.26
N THR A 51 1.08 5.89 -2.48
CA THR A 51 0.33 7.12 -2.78
C THR A 51 -1.17 6.95 -2.56
N MET A 52 -1.74 5.79 -2.90
CA MET A 52 -3.15 5.49 -2.63
C MET A 52 -3.43 5.38 -1.13
N ILE A 53 -2.49 4.83 -0.36
CA ILE A 53 -2.61 4.76 1.10
C ILE A 53 -2.60 6.17 1.70
N LEU A 54 -1.74 7.06 1.20
CA LEU A 54 -1.67 8.46 1.66
C LEU A 54 -2.92 9.28 1.29
N ALA A 55 -3.66 8.87 0.24
CA ALA A 55 -4.91 9.50 -0.16
C ALA A 55 -6.13 9.04 0.66
N LEU A 56 -5.99 8.04 1.54
CA LEU A 56 -7.10 7.53 2.33
C LEU A 56 -7.64 8.59 3.28
N THR A 57 -8.97 8.76 3.28
CA THR A 57 -9.62 9.60 4.28
C THR A 57 -9.61 8.88 5.62
N ILE A 58 -9.02 9.52 6.63
CA ILE A 58 -9.09 9.08 8.02
C ILE A 58 -10.15 9.88 8.77
N LYS A 59 -11.00 9.18 9.53
CA LYS A 59 -11.86 9.85 10.51
C LYS A 59 -11.04 10.06 11.78
N LEU A 60 -10.89 11.31 12.17
CA LEU A 60 -10.35 11.65 13.48
C LEU A 60 -11.43 11.42 14.55
N PRO A 61 -11.03 11.03 15.77
CA PRO A 61 -11.94 10.98 16.91
C PRO A 61 -12.56 12.34 17.22
#